data_AF-A0A5N7ZLZ5-F1
#
_entry.id   AF-A0A5N7ZLZ5-F1
#
_cell.length_a   1.000
_cell.length_b   1.000
_cell.length_c   1.000
_cell.angle_alpha   90.00
_cell.angle_beta   90.00
_cell.angle_gamma   90.00
#
_symmetry.space_group_name_H-M   'P 1'
#
loop_
_entity.id
_entity.type
_entity.pdbx_description
1 polymer ?
#
loop_
_entity_poly.entity_id
_entity_poly.type
_entity_poly.pdbx_seq_one_letter_code
_entity_poly.pdbx_strand_id
1 'polypeptide(L)'
;MENASMLNQPYPDGVPARESAVSAVSWAAVFAGAVIAAALSLALFAGGAGLGFLSVSPWGDEGLSAPAVGIGVIAWMLFTQIVAYGIAGYVAGRLRTKWVDTHSDEIYFRDTAHGFLVWALSAVVSAALLGSALATLASGAAKVGA
;
A
#
# COMPACT_ATOMS: atom_id res chain seq x y z
N MET A 1 -7.99 19.80 -64.97
CA MET A 1 -7.38 18.55 -64.46
C MET A 1 -6.51 18.95 -63.27
N GLU A 2 -7.14 19.32 -62.16
CA GLU A 2 -6.48 19.81 -60.95
C GLU A 2 -7.15 19.09 -59.78
N ASN A 3 -6.60 17.96 -59.36
CA ASN A 3 -6.90 17.42 -58.02
C ASN A 3 -5.97 16.28 -57.55
N ALA A 4 -4.93 15.94 -58.31
CA ALA A 4 -3.97 14.91 -57.89
C ALA A 4 -2.84 15.45 -56.99
N SER A 5 -2.71 16.77 -56.82
CA SER A 5 -1.59 17.40 -56.09
C SER A 5 -1.82 17.57 -54.58
N MET A 6 -3.03 17.38 -54.06
CA MET A 6 -3.31 17.49 -52.61
C MET A 6 -3.00 16.22 -51.81
N LEU A 7 -2.69 15.10 -52.46
CA LEU A 7 -2.34 13.83 -51.80
C LEU A 7 -0.84 13.71 -51.46
N ASN A 8 -0.05 14.75 -51.74
CA ASN A 8 1.37 14.82 -51.43
C ASN A 8 1.68 16.01 -50.51
N GLN A 9 0.84 16.24 -49.50
CA GLN A 9 1.32 16.96 -48.33
C GLN A 9 2.14 15.96 -47.51
N PRO A 10 3.44 16.19 -47.31
CA PRO A 10 4.17 15.50 -46.27
C PRO A 10 3.38 15.73 -44.99
N TYR A 11 2.97 14.65 -44.33
CA TYR A 11 2.66 14.70 -42.92
C TYR A 11 3.79 15.52 -42.26
N PRO A 12 3.51 16.51 -41.39
CA PRO A 12 4.58 17.20 -40.70
C PRO A 12 5.33 16.18 -39.85
N ASP A 13 6.39 15.63 -40.43
CA ASP A 13 7.29 14.67 -39.81
C ASP A 13 7.99 15.39 -38.66
N GLY A 14 7.79 14.86 -37.45
CA GLY A 14 8.77 15.02 -36.39
C GLY A 14 8.58 16.22 -35.47
N VAL A 15 7.39 16.43 -34.91
CA VAL A 15 7.39 16.82 -33.50
C VAL A 15 7.67 15.54 -32.72
N PRO A 16 8.91 15.27 -32.25
CA PRO A 16 9.17 14.10 -31.43
C PRO A 16 8.20 14.13 -30.25
N ALA A 17 7.61 12.97 -29.92
CA ALA A 17 6.75 12.85 -28.74
C ALA A 17 7.51 13.44 -27.56
N ARG A 18 7.00 14.55 -27.02
CA ARG A 18 7.74 15.31 -26.01
C ARG A 18 7.64 14.53 -24.71
N GLU A 19 8.70 13.78 -24.38
CA GLU A 19 8.78 13.05 -23.12
C GLU A 19 8.55 14.01 -21.96
N SER A 20 7.71 13.60 -21.01
CA SER A 20 7.40 14.43 -19.84
C SER A 20 8.66 14.59 -18.99
N ALA A 21 9.05 15.83 -18.71
CA ALA A 21 10.18 16.13 -17.80
C ALA A 21 9.84 15.87 -16.32
N VAL A 22 8.59 15.54 -16.00
CA VAL A 22 8.13 15.32 -14.63
C VAL A 22 8.22 13.85 -14.28
N SER A 23 8.70 13.50 -13.08
CA SER A 23 8.75 12.12 -12.60
C SER A 23 7.38 11.42 -12.69
N ALA A 24 7.40 10.16 -13.17
CA ALA A 24 6.21 9.31 -13.18
C ALA A 24 5.79 8.89 -11.75
N VAL A 25 6.76 8.81 -10.83
CA VAL A 25 6.59 8.45 -9.41
C VAL A 25 6.37 9.72 -8.58
N SER A 26 5.25 9.78 -7.87
CA SER A 26 4.97 10.79 -6.85
C SER A 26 5.30 10.25 -5.47
N TRP A 27 6.49 10.56 -4.95
CA TRP A 27 6.90 10.14 -3.62
C TRP A 27 5.97 10.66 -2.51
N ALA A 28 5.45 11.88 -2.65
CA ALA A 28 4.47 12.43 -1.71
C ALA A 28 3.19 11.55 -1.64
N ALA A 29 2.72 11.05 -2.79
CA ALA A 29 1.58 10.13 -2.83
C ALA A 29 1.90 8.78 -2.19
N VAL A 30 3.10 8.25 -2.42
CA VAL A 30 3.57 7.00 -1.79
C VAL A 30 3.66 7.15 -0.27
N PHE A 31 4.22 8.25 0.24
CA PHE A 31 4.27 8.50 1.68
C PHE A 31 2.88 8.67 2.28
N ALA A 32 2.00 9.43 1.63
CA ALA A 32 0.62 9.57 2.09
C ALA A 32 -0.10 8.21 2.16
N GLY A 33 0.04 7.38 1.12
CA GLY A 33 -0.48 6.02 1.11
C GLY A 33 0.11 5.15 2.23
N ALA A 34 1.42 5.18 2.46
CA ALA A 34 2.07 4.40 3.52
C ALA A 34 1.58 4.81 4.91
N VAL A 35 1.37 6.11 5.16
CA VAL A 35 0.78 6.59 6.42
C VAL A 35 -0.66 6.12 6.58
N ILE A 36 -1.47 6.15 5.51
CA ILE A 36 -2.85 5.62 5.52
C ILE A 36 -2.84 4.12 5.82
N ALA A 37 -1.96 3.35 5.16
CA ALA A 37 -1.81 1.91 5.39
C ALA A 37 -1.49 1.63 6.85
N ALA A 38 -0.48 2.32 7.42
CA ALA A 38 -0.09 2.15 8.81
C ALA A 38 -1.25 2.50 9.78
N ALA A 39 -1.94 3.62 9.57
CA ALA A 39 -3.05 4.04 10.42
C ALA A 39 -4.22 3.05 10.37
N LEU A 40 -4.62 2.58 9.18
CA LEU A 40 -5.68 1.60 9.01
C LEU A 40 -5.30 0.24 9.60
N SER A 41 -4.08 -0.23 9.37
CA SER A 41 -3.60 -1.48 9.95
C SER A 41 -3.60 -1.43 11.48
N LEU A 42 -3.16 -0.33 12.10
CA LEU A 42 -3.19 -0.17 13.55
C LEU A 42 -4.62 -0.12 14.10
N ALA A 43 -5.51 0.63 13.44
CA ALA A 43 -6.91 0.72 13.85
C ALA A 43 -7.62 -0.64 13.78
N LEU A 44 -7.45 -1.37 12.68
CA LEU A 44 -8.05 -2.70 12.50
C LEU A 44 -7.39 -3.76 13.38
N PHE A 45 -6.09 -3.65 13.66
CA PHE A 45 -5.41 -4.51 14.63
C PHE A 45 -5.99 -4.31 16.03
N ALA A 46 -6.13 -3.06 16.49
CA ALA A 46 -6.73 -2.74 17.79
C ALA A 46 -8.19 -3.19 17.86
N GLY A 47 -8.98 -2.95 16.80
CA GLY A 47 -10.37 -3.40 16.71
C GLY A 47 -10.48 -4.93 16.76
N GLY A 48 -9.61 -5.64 16.04
CA GLY A 48 -9.55 -7.11 16.06
C GLY A 48 -9.19 -7.68 17.42
N ALA A 49 -8.23 -7.06 18.12
CA ALA A 49 -7.89 -7.46 19.49
C ALA A 49 -9.09 -7.29 20.43
N GLY A 50 -9.82 -6.17 20.32
CA GLY A 50 -11.05 -5.94 21.09
C GLY A 50 -12.11 -7.01 20.86
N LEU A 51 -12.40 -7.33 19.59
CA LEU A 51 -13.33 -8.40 19.22
C LEU A 51 -12.86 -9.79 19.69
N GLY A 52 -11.55 -10.04 19.61
CA GLY A 52 -10.93 -11.27 20.10
C GLY A 52 -11.10 -11.46 21.61
N PHE A 53 -10.91 -10.41 22.41
CA PHE A 53 -11.12 -10.47 23.86
C PHE A 53 -12.57 -10.74 24.26
N LEU A 54 -13.55 -10.32 23.45
CA LEU A 54 -14.97 -10.66 23.68
C LEU A 54 -15.27 -12.15 23.42
N SER A 55 -14.42 -12.83 22.68
CA SER A 55 -14.66 -14.20 22.20
C SER A 55 -13.97 -15.29 23.05
N VAL A 56 -13.13 -14.88 24.01
CA VAL A 56 -12.34 -15.78 24.87
C VAL A 56 -12.78 -15.59 26.32
N SER A 57 -13.08 -16.69 27.03
CA SER A 57 -13.37 -16.64 28.46
C SER A 57 -12.11 -16.92 29.28
N PRO A 58 -11.88 -16.21 30.40
CA PRO A 58 -10.84 -16.56 31.36
C PRO A 58 -11.24 -17.73 32.29
N TRP A 59 -12.51 -18.13 32.31
CA TRP A 59 -13.00 -19.26 33.09
C TRP A 59 -13.03 -20.53 32.22
N GLY A 60 -12.66 -21.66 32.83
CA GLY A 60 -12.56 -22.95 32.13
C GLY A 60 -13.88 -23.37 31.49
N ASP A 61 -13.79 -23.99 30.31
CA ASP A 61 -14.91 -24.53 29.51
C ASP A 61 -15.91 -23.51 28.96
N GLU A 62 -15.59 -22.21 29.01
CA GLU A 62 -16.36 -21.15 28.36
C GLU A 62 -15.55 -20.46 27.24
N GLY A 63 -16.22 -19.99 26.18
CA GLY A 63 -15.60 -19.26 25.06
C GLY A 63 -15.11 -20.14 23.89
N LEU A 64 -14.44 -19.51 22.92
CA LEU A 64 -13.93 -20.21 21.73
C LEU A 64 -12.72 -21.11 22.06
N SER A 65 -12.65 -22.26 21.41
CA SER A 65 -11.48 -23.14 21.47
C SER A 65 -10.24 -22.46 20.88
N ALA A 66 -9.04 -22.84 21.36
CA ALA A 66 -7.78 -22.26 20.89
C ALA A 66 -7.58 -22.34 19.36
N PRO A 67 -7.91 -23.45 18.66
CA PRO A 67 -7.83 -23.50 17.19
C PRO A 67 -8.80 -22.53 16.51
N ALA A 68 -10.01 -22.35 17.05
CA ALA A 68 -11.00 -21.43 16.48
C ALA A 68 -10.54 -19.97 16.62
N VAL A 69 -9.96 -19.60 17.77
CA VAL A 69 -9.33 -18.29 17.97
C VAL A 69 -8.20 -18.07 16.96
N GLY A 70 -7.32 -19.07 16.78
CA GLY A 70 -6.22 -18.98 15.82
C GLY A 70 -6.68 -18.72 14.39
N ILE A 71 -7.71 -19.44 13.92
CA ILE A 71 -8.31 -19.23 12.59
C ILE A 71 -8.91 -17.82 12.49
N GLY A 72 -9.62 -17.37 13.53
CA GLY A 72 -10.20 -16.03 13.59
C GLY A 72 -9.15 -14.93 13.47
N VAL A 73 -8.03 -15.06 14.17
CA VAL A 73 -6.91 -14.11 14.08
C VAL A 73 -6.32 -14.08 12.67
N ILE A 74 -6.08 -15.25 12.04
CA ILE A 74 -5.54 -15.30 10.68
C ILE A 74 -6.51 -14.63 9.69
N ALA A 75 -7.80 -14.98 9.75
CA ALA A 75 -8.83 -14.41 8.88
C ALA A 75 -8.92 -12.88 9.06
N TRP A 76 -8.91 -12.41 10.30
CA TRP A 76 -8.96 -10.98 10.61
C TRP A 76 -7.71 -10.23 10.14
N MET A 77 -6.53 -10.84 10.27
CA MET A 77 -5.29 -10.24 9.77
C MET A 77 -5.28 -10.16 8.24
N LEU A 78 -5.74 -11.19 7.53
CA LEU A 78 -5.88 -11.12 6.08
C LEU A 78 -6.84 -10.02 5.65
N PHE A 79 -8.00 -9.92 6.31
CA PHE A 79 -8.95 -8.84 6.08
C PHE A 79 -8.32 -7.45 6.31
N THR A 80 -7.59 -7.30 7.42
CA THR A 80 -6.88 -6.06 7.76
C THR A 80 -5.92 -5.65 6.65
N GLN A 81 -5.10 -6.58 6.16
CA GLN A 81 -4.13 -6.28 5.11
C GLN A 81 -4.81 -5.91 3.79
N ILE A 82 -5.87 -6.60 3.41
CA ILE A 82 -6.63 -6.31 2.18
C ILE A 82 -7.22 -4.90 2.26
N VAL A 83 -7.90 -4.56 3.35
CA VAL A 83 -8.56 -3.27 3.50
C VAL A 83 -7.55 -2.12 3.60
N ALA A 84 -6.52 -2.27 4.44
CA ALA A 84 -5.53 -1.21 4.66
C ALA A 84 -4.76 -0.89 3.38
N TYR A 85 -4.20 -1.90 2.71
CA TYR A 85 -3.39 -1.69 1.50
C TYR A 85 -4.23 -1.41 0.26
N GLY A 86 -5.47 -1.93 0.19
CA GLY A 86 -6.40 -1.59 -0.88
C GLY A 86 -6.77 -0.11 -0.89
N ILE A 87 -7.14 0.45 0.28
CA ILE A 87 -7.47 1.87 0.41
C ILE A 87 -6.23 2.74 0.19
N ALA A 88 -5.11 2.40 0.84
CA ALA A 88 -3.87 3.15 0.73
C ALA A 88 -3.34 3.23 -0.71
N GLY A 89 -3.36 2.11 -1.43
CA GLY A 89 -2.95 2.05 -2.83
C GLY A 89 -3.89 2.84 -3.75
N TYR A 90 -5.20 2.76 -3.52
CA TYR A 90 -6.19 3.56 -4.27
C TYR A 90 -5.94 5.08 -4.09
N VAL A 91 -5.73 5.52 -2.85
CA VAL A 91 -5.45 6.92 -2.55
C VAL A 91 -4.11 7.36 -3.17
N ALA A 92 -3.06 6.54 -3.06
CA ALA A 92 -1.77 6.87 -3.66
C ALA A 92 -1.85 6.97 -5.20
N GLY A 93 -2.61 6.08 -5.85
CA GLY A 93 -2.91 6.19 -7.28
C GLY A 93 -3.60 7.52 -7.60
N ARG A 94 -4.63 7.90 -6.84
CA ARG A 94 -5.36 9.18 -7.02
C ARG A 94 -4.51 10.44 -6.79
N LEU A 95 -3.50 10.37 -5.92
CA LEU A 95 -2.62 11.51 -5.60
C LEU A 95 -1.39 11.62 -6.51
N ARG A 96 -1.18 10.68 -7.45
CA ARG A 96 -0.03 10.72 -8.37
C ARG A 96 -0.13 11.88 -9.37
N THR A 97 1.02 12.27 -9.92
CA THR A 97 1.09 13.27 -10.99
C THR A 97 0.32 12.82 -12.22
N LYS A 98 -0.72 13.58 -12.60
CA LYS A 98 -1.53 13.31 -13.80
C LYS A 98 -0.78 13.75 -15.05
N TRP A 99 -0.64 12.85 -16.02
CA TRP A 99 -0.15 13.17 -17.37
C TRP A 99 -1.35 13.17 -18.33
N VAL A 100 -1.38 14.16 -19.23
CA VAL A 100 -2.40 14.27 -20.30
C VAL A 100 -1.94 13.50 -21.54
N ASP A 101 -2.87 13.01 -22.35
CA ASP A 101 -2.62 12.21 -23.57
C ASP A 101 -1.82 10.90 -23.37
N THR A 102 -1.88 10.33 -22.16
CA THR A 102 -1.29 9.01 -21.89
C THR A 102 -2.31 7.91 -22.11
N HIS A 103 -1.88 6.77 -22.67
CA HIS A 103 -2.76 5.61 -22.89
C HIS A 103 -3.30 5.07 -21.56
N SER A 104 -4.53 4.54 -21.60
CA SER A 104 -5.25 4.08 -20.41
C SER A 104 -4.55 2.94 -19.67
N ASP A 105 -3.85 2.06 -20.39
CA ASP A 105 -3.05 0.96 -19.82
C ASP A 105 -1.89 1.46 -18.94
N GLU A 106 -1.16 2.47 -19.41
CA GLU A 106 -0.10 3.13 -18.64
C GLU A 106 -0.65 3.82 -17.38
N ILE A 107 -1.86 4.40 -17.46
CA ILE A 107 -2.56 4.98 -16.31
C ILE A 107 -2.79 3.92 -15.22
N TYR A 108 -3.25 2.71 -15.59
CA TYR A 108 -3.48 1.60 -14.66
C TYR A 108 -2.18 0.99 -14.13
N PHE A 109 -1.15 0.87 -14.96
CA PHE A 109 0.17 0.40 -14.54
C PHE A 109 0.75 1.33 -13.45
N ARG A 110 0.69 2.65 -13.67
CA ARG A 110 1.17 3.63 -12.70
C ARG A 110 0.39 3.62 -11.41
N ASP A 111 -0.93 3.46 -11.45
CA ASP A 111 -1.75 3.33 -10.23
C ASP A 111 -1.34 2.09 -9.41
N THR A 112 -1.16 0.97 -10.09
CA THR A 112 -0.72 -0.28 -9.47
C THR A 112 0.71 -0.17 -8.92
N ALA A 113 1.60 0.50 -9.65
CA ALA A 113 2.97 0.74 -9.21
C ALA A 113 3.04 1.62 -7.96
N HIS A 114 2.20 2.67 -7.85
CA HIS A 114 2.12 3.47 -6.63
C HIS A 114 1.59 2.65 -5.46
N GLY A 115 0.57 1.81 -5.68
CA GLY A 115 0.09 0.87 -4.66
C GLY A 115 1.16 -0.13 -4.20
N PHE A 116 1.95 -0.66 -5.13
CA PHE A 116 3.06 -1.55 -4.82
C PHE A 116 4.17 -0.84 -4.03
N LEU A 117 4.52 0.41 -4.40
CA LEU A 117 5.48 1.21 -3.66
C LEU A 117 5.01 1.54 -2.24
N VAL A 118 3.72 1.83 -2.06
CA VAL A 118 3.11 2.01 -0.73
C VAL A 118 3.30 0.77 0.12
N TRP A 119 3.00 -0.41 -0.44
CA TRP A 119 3.19 -1.69 0.26
C TRP A 119 4.66 -1.92 0.63
N ALA A 120 5.57 -1.77 -0.34
CA ALA A 120 7.00 -1.99 -0.14
C ALA A 120 7.59 -1.04 0.91
N LEU A 121 7.28 0.25 0.83
CA LEU A 121 7.73 1.23 1.80
C LEU A 121 7.19 0.91 3.21
N SER A 122 5.91 0.60 3.32
CA SER A 122 5.29 0.26 4.60
C SER A 122 5.91 -1.00 5.22
N ALA A 123 6.22 -2.01 4.41
CA ALA A 123 6.89 -3.23 4.86
C ALA A 123 8.30 -2.96 5.38
N VAL A 124 9.11 -2.17 4.66
CA VAL A 124 10.46 -1.78 5.09
C VAL A 124 10.42 -0.99 6.41
N VAL A 125 9.52 -0.01 6.51
CA VAL A 125 9.35 0.79 7.73
C VAL A 125 8.90 -0.11 8.89
N SER A 126 7.93 -1.00 8.66
CA SER A 126 7.46 -1.92 9.70
C SER A 126 8.58 -2.86 10.17
N ALA A 127 9.40 -3.39 9.26
CA ALA A 127 10.54 -4.23 9.61
C ALA A 127 11.58 -3.48 10.45
N ALA A 128 11.88 -2.22 10.10
CA ALA A 128 12.79 -1.38 10.87
C ALA A 128 12.25 -1.08 12.28
N LEU A 129 10.96 -0.76 12.40
CA LEU A 129 10.30 -0.50 13.69
C LEU A 129 10.25 -1.75 14.56
N LEU A 130 9.88 -2.90 14.01
CA LEU A 130 9.87 -4.18 14.73
C LEU A 130 11.28 -4.59 15.16
N GLY A 131 12.26 -4.46 14.26
CA GLY A 131 13.66 -4.74 14.58
C GLY A 131 14.20 -3.87 15.71
N SER A 132 13.88 -2.58 15.71
CA SER A 132 14.29 -1.66 16.78
C SER A 132 13.59 -1.92 18.11
N ALA A 133 12.30 -2.26 18.10
CA ALA A 133 11.57 -2.68 19.30
C ALA A 133 12.19 -3.95 19.93
N LEU A 134 12.47 -4.97 19.12
CA LEU A 134 13.11 -6.20 19.58
C LEU A 134 14.52 -5.96 20.16
N ALA A 135 15.33 -5.11 19.52
CA ALA A 135 16.65 -4.75 20.02
C ALA A 135 16.57 -4.01 21.37
N THR A 136 15.57 -3.14 21.54
CA THR A 136 15.32 -2.42 22.79
C THR A 136 14.92 -3.38 23.92
N LEU A 137 14.03 -4.33 23.64
CA LEU A 137 13.63 -5.36 24.61
C LEU A 137 14.81 -6.25 25.01
N ALA A 138 15.61 -6.70 24.04
CA ALA A 138 16.78 -7.55 24.29
C ALA A 138 17.84 -6.84 25.15
N SER A 139 18.12 -5.56 24.84
CA SER A 139 19.07 -4.76 25.64
C SER A 139 18.55 -4.42 27.03
N GLY A 140 17.23 -4.24 27.20
CA GLY A 140 16.60 -4.09 28.51
C GLY A 140 16.72 -5.35 29.37
N ALA A 141 16.45 -6.53 28.79
CA ALA A 141 16.58 -7.81 29.49
C ALA A 141 18.04 -8.08 29.92
N ALA A 142 19.03 -7.78 29.07
CA ALA A 142 20.44 -7.93 29.38
C ALA A 142 20.90 -7.03 30.55
N LYS A 143 20.32 -5.83 30.71
CA LYS A 143 20.62 -4.91 31.82
C LYS A 143 19.99 -5.33 33.15
N VAL A 144 18.87 -6.05 33.12
CA VAL A 144 18.19 -6.54 34.34
C VAL A 144 18.83 -7.84 34.85
N GLY A 145 19.47 -8.61 33.97
CA GLY A 145 20.15 -9.87 34.31
C GLY A 145 21.64 -9.76 34.67
N ALA A 146 22.24 -8.57 34.60
CA ALA A 146 23.62 -8.27 35.01
C ALA A 146 23.63 -7.52 36.35
#